data_AF-A0A973JUZ2-F1
#
_entry.id   AF-A0A973JUZ2-F1
#
_cell.length_a   1.000
_cell.length_b   1.000
_cell.length_c   1.000
_cell.angle_alpha   90.00
_cell.angle_beta   90.00
_cell.angle_gamma   90.00
#
_symmetry.space_group_name_H-M   'P 1'
#
loop_
_entity.id
_entity.type
_entity.pdbx_description
1 polymer ?
#
loop_
_entity_poly.entity_id
_entity_poly.type
_entity_poly.pdbx_seq_one_letter_code
_entity_poly.pdbx_strand_id
1 'polypeptide(L)' 'MILAGDIGGTKTILALFSWGAGAHTPLVEATFPSSGYTSLEAIIV' A
#
# COMPACT_ATOMS: atom_id res chain seq x y z
N MET A 1 -9.19 -4.05 -9.52
CA MET A 1 -8.01 -4.00 -8.65
C MET A 1 -8.38 -3.16 -7.45
N ILE A 2 -7.91 -3.53 -6.26
CA ILE A 2 -8.12 -2.78 -5.02
C ILE A 2 -6.74 -2.43 -4.46
N LEU A 3 -6.52 -1.17 -4.09
CA LEU A 3 -5.37 -0.77 -3.30
C LEU A 3 -5.80 -0.64 -1.85
N ALA A 4 -5.20 -1.41 -0.96
CA ALA A 4 -5.37 -1.29 0.48
C ALA A 4 -4.14 -0.62 1.08
N GLY A 5 -4.35 0.27 2.05
CA GLY A 5 -3.27 0.99 2.72
C GLY A 5 -3.40 0.96 4.25
N ASP A 6 -2.31 0.62 4.93
CA ASP A 6 -2.10 0.85 6.36
C ASP A 6 -1.11 2.02 6.51
N ILE A 7 -1.61 3.15 6.99
CA ILE A 7 -0.88 4.42 7.03
C ILE A 7 -0.53 4.74 8.48
N GLY A 8 0.74 4.53 8.84
CA GLY A 8 1.29 4.86 10.15
C GLY A 8 2.27 6.02 10.12
N GLY A 9 2.63 6.52 11.30
CA GLY A 9 3.58 7.63 11.44
C GLY A 9 5.02 7.30 11.03
N THR A 10 5.42 6.02 11.07
CA THR A 10 6.79 5.57 10.72
C THR A 10 6.86 4.92 9.35
N LYS A 11 5.81 4.19 8.97
CA LYS A 11 5.75 3.46 7.71
C LYS A 11 4.34 3.45 7.15
N THR A 12 4.24 3.37 5.83
CA THR A 12 3.01 3.09 5.08
C THR A 12 3.17 1.75 4.39
N ILE A 13 2.20 0.85 4.55
CA ILE A 13 2.15 -0.43 3.86
C ILE A 13 1.04 -0.36 2.82
N LEU A 14 1.37 -0.66 1.56
CA LEU A 14 0.41 -0.71 0.46
C LEU A 14 0.36 -2.12 -0.12
N ALA A 15 -0.85 -2.61 -0.38
CA ALA A 15 -1.08 -3.89 -1.01
C ALA A 15 -2.10 -3.79 -2.13
N LEU A 16 -1.78 -4.39 -3.29
CA LEU A 16 -2.65 -4.43 -4.46
C LEU A 16 -3.34 -5.79 -4.53
N PHE A 17 -4.67 -5.81 -4.62
CA PHE A 17 -5.46 -7.03 -4.72
C PHE A 17 -6.17 -7.12 -6.06
N SER A 18 -6.32 -8.34 -6.58
CA SER A 18 -7.29 -8.64 -7.64
C SER A 18 -8.65 -8.95 -7.02
N TRP A 19 -9.72 -8.77 -7.80
CA TRP A 19 -11.06 -9.18 -7.38
C TRP A 19 -11.21 -10.70 -7.27
N GLY A 20 -10.34 -11.49 -7.92
CA GLY A 20 -10.47 -12.94 -8.04
C GLY A 20 -9.61 -13.78 -7.11
N ALA A 21 -8.50 -13.25 -6.57
CA ALA A 21 -7.55 -14.00 -5.74
C ALA A 21 -7.93 -14.07 -4.23
N GLY A 22 -8.99 -13.38 -3.83
CA GLY A 22 -9.45 -13.32 -2.43
C GLY A 22 -8.75 -12.24 -1.60
N ALA A 23 -9.39 -11.84 -0.49
CA ALA A 23 -8.98 -10.71 0.34
C ALA A 23 -7.68 -10.90 1.16
N HIS A 24 -7.14 -12.11 1.19
CA HIS A 24 -5.92 -12.45 1.95
C HIS A 24 -4.70 -12.70 1.05
N THR A 25 -4.85 -12.52 -0.27
CA THR A 25 -3.81 -12.83 -1.25
C THR A 25 -3.51 -11.60 -2.09
N PRO A 26 -2.67 -10.66 -1.59
CA PRO A 26 -2.27 -9.52 -2.39
C PRO A 26 -1.44 -9.99 -3.59
N LEU A 27 -1.62 -9.32 -4.72
CA LEU A 27 -0.78 -9.47 -5.91
C LEU A 27 0.62 -8.89 -5.68
N VAL A 28 0.69 -7.78 -4.94
CA VAL A 28 1.94 -7.16 -4.49
C VAL A 28 1.69 -6.47 -3.16
N GLU A 29 2.69 -6.49 -2.28
CA GLU A 29 2.73 -5.75 -1.03
C GLU A 29 4.09 -5.03 -0.93
N ALA A 30 4.06 -3.77 -0.50
CA ALA A 30 5.25 -2.95 -0.35
C ALA A 30 5.17 -2.09 0.91
N THR A 31 6.31 -1.88 1.56
CA THR A 31 6.46 -1.00 2.74
C THR A 31 7.31 0.21 2.37
N PHE A 32 6.82 1.39 2.73
CA PHE A 32 7.48 2.68 2.47
C PHE A 32 7.76 3.39 3.81
N PRO A 33 8.96 3.96 4.02
CA PRO A 33 9.22 4.79 5.19
C PRO A 33 8.45 6.12 5.08
N SER A 34 7.62 6.45 6.07
CA SER A 34 6.75 7.63 6.00
C SER A 34 7.54 8.94 5.93
N SER A 35 8.72 9.00 6.55
CA SER A 35 9.61 10.18 6.46
C SER A 35 10.18 10.43 5.06
N GLY A 36 10.12 9.45 4.15
CA GLY A 36 10.60 9.56 2.78
C GLY A 36 9.59 10.20 1.81
N TYR A 37 8.34 10.39 2.23
CA TYR A 37 7.26 10.83 1.35
C TYR A 37 6.40 11.89 2.05
N THR A 38 6.12 12.99 1.37
CA THR A 38 5.34 14.10 1.94
C THR A 38 3.83 13.85 1.94
N SER A 39 3.36 12.85 1.19
CA SER A 39 1.97 12.47 1.11
C SER A 39 1.81 11.03 0.59
N LEU A 40 0.59 10.50 0.65
CA LEU A 40 0.27 9.20 0.06
C LEU A 40 0.36 9.24 -1.47
N GLU A 41 -0.05 10.34 -2.09
CA GLU A 41 0.04 10.53 -3.54
C GLU A 41 1.49 10.41 -4.02
N ALA A 42 2.46 10.93 -3.26
CA ALA A 42 3.88 10.82 -3.59
C ALA A 42 4.42 9.37 -3.62
N ILE A 43 3.70 8.40 -3.04
CA ILE A 43 4.02 6.96 -3.09
C ILE A 43 3.37 6.28 -4.31
N ILE A 44 2.23 6.80 -4.78
CA ILE A 44 1.38 6.16 -5.79
C ILE A 44 1.63 6.72 -7.21
N VAL A 45 2.33 7.85 -7.32
CA VAL A 45 2.71 8.49 -8.61
C VAL A 45 3.80 7.74 -9.37
#